data_AF-A0A1V5K6M7-F1
#
_entry.id   AF-A0A1V5K6M7-F1
#
_cell.length_a   1.000
_cell.length_b   1.000
_cell.length_c   1.000
_cell.angle_alpha   90.00
_cell.angle_beta   90.00
_cell.angle_gamma   90.00
#
_symmetry.space_group_name_H-M   'P 1'
#
loop_
_entity.id
_entity.type
_entity.pdbx_description
1 polymer ?
#
loop_
_entity_poly.entity_id
_entity_poly.type
_entity_poly.pdbx_seq_one_letter_code
_entity_poly.pdbx_strand_id
1 'polypeptide(L)'
;MGIRRIALMTGGGDCAGLNAFLAAAARRAKTRWGIDVIGIKNAFEGACSDQPENEVVLMGPESLAELPNKPSTILGSSRFAPFSSKNRAKGYPDKLLRNLELLGVDAVVLTGGDDTLKSARELDAAGIPVMAAPKGIDNDLSATDVMLGYATAVNFGAQAVRGTVESARTHRRISVVEAMGRAAGWLAMETGIGGGADVILIPERPVDLTRVIKHIGEITERQGYCNIVAAEGIRISPTDPAIVRAAEGNAVVRSLLSEEVAFDDHGNPKLGGVGQILRRVIVSELGLNSIEKVRAADVGFILRGQAPIAADVILGTRFGIAAVDLLVDGVHGHIVGARGTEVKPAPLSEALVPNVVNWTNDQLESVGVAW
;
A
#
# COMPACT_ATOMS: atom_id res chain seq x y z
N MET A 1 12.05 -8.71 -32.54
CA MET A 1 10.72 -9.01 -33.11
C MET A 1 9.74 -7.99 -32.55
N GLY A 2 8.73 -7.56 -33.31
CA GLY A 2 7.76 -6.59 -32.81
C GLY A 2 6.80 -7.22 -31.80
N ILE A 3 6.39 -6.46 -30.78
CA ILE A 3 5.40 -6.88 -29.78
C ILE A 3 4.04 -7.00 -30.46
N ARG A 4 3.41 -8.19 -30.41
CA ARG A 4 2.07 -8.44 -30.95
C ARG A 4 1.04 -8.66 -29.86
N ARG A 5 1.45 -9.19 -28.71
CA ARG A 5 0.56 -9.41 -27.56
C ARG A 5 1.21 -9.02 -26.23
N ILE A 6 0.45 -8.26 -25.43
CA ILE A 6 0.81 -7.87 -24.06
C ILE A 6 -0.10 -8.59 -23.06
N ALA A 7 0.49 -9.09 -21.98
CA ALA A 7 -0.25 -9.51 -20.80
C ALA A 7 -0.29 -8.42 -19.74
N LEU A 8 -1.47 -8.13 -19.20
CA LEU A 8 -1.69 -7.23 -18.07
C LEU A 8 -1.85 -8.00 -16.77
N MET A 9 -1.19 -7.53 -15.70
CA MET A 9 -1.22 -8.18 -14.38
C MET A 9 -1.31 -7.16 -13.24
N THR A 10 -2.02 -7.52 -12.16
CA THR A 10 -2.11 -6.74 -10.92
C THR A 10 -1.70 -7.59 -9.73
N GLY A 11 -0.54 -7.31 -9.12
CA GLY A 11 0.04 -8.11 -8.03
C GLY A 11 0.06 -7.41 -6.66
N GLY A 12 0.04 -8.19 -5.58
CA GLY A 12 0.08 -7.68 -4.20
C GLY A 12 -1.26 -7.20 -3.65
N GLY A 13 -1.24 -6.30 -2.65
CA GLY A 13 -2.46 -5.75 -2.05
C GLY A 13 -3.27 -4.90 -3.02
N ASP A 14 -4.59 -4.88 -2.86
CA ASP A 14 -5.50 -4.04 -3.64
C ASP A 14 -5.40 -2.55 -3.26
N CYS A 15 -5.78 -1.71 -4.20
CA CYS A 15 -5.94 -0.27 -4.00
C CYS A 15 -6.80 0.32 -5.13
N ALA A 16 -7.10 1.61 -5.03
CA ALA A 16 -7.75 2.38 -6.08
C ALA A 16 -6.86 2.56 -7.32
N GLY A 17 -7.50 2.81 -8.48
CA GLY A 17 -6.82 3.21 -9.72
C GLY A 17 -6.30 2.08 -10.61
N LEU A 18 -6.31 0.83 -10.14
CA LEU A 18 -5.81 -0.33 -10.89
C LEU A 18 -6.54 -0.56 -12.20
N ASN A 19 -7.86 -0.53 -12.13
CA ASN A 19 -8.71 -0.70 -13.28
C ASN A 19 -8.54 0.42 -14.32
N ALA A 20 -8.21 1.65 -13.88
CA ALA A 20 -7.88 2.75 -14.78
C ALA A 20 -6.55 2.51 -15.52
N PHE A 21 -5.53 2.01 -14.80
CA PHE A 21 -4.27 1.58 -15.39
C PHE A 21 -4.46 0.49 -16.45
N LEU A 22 -5.18 -0.59 -16.09
CA LEU A 22 -5.47 -1.71 -17.00
C LEU A 22 -6.22 -1.24 -18.26
N ALA A 23 -7.27 -0.43 -18.09
CA ALA A 23 -8.07 0.06 -19.19
C ALA A 23 -7.27 0.98 -20.13
N ALA A 24 -6.46 1.87 -19.55
CA ALA A 24 -5.65 2.79 -20.34
C ALA A 24 -4.55 2.07 -21.12
N ALA A 25 -3.85 1.12 -20.49
CA ALA A 25 -2.85 0.29 -21.16
C ALA A 25 -3.49 -0.51 -22.32
N ALA A 26 -4.59 -1.21 -22.06
CA ALA A 26 -5.27 -2.00 -23.09
C ALA A 26 -5.78 -1.13 -24.26
N ARG A 27 -6.43 0.00 -23.96
CA ARG A 27 -6.89 0.95 -25.00
C ARG A 27 -5.71 1.50 -25.80
N ARG A 28 -4.62 1.90 -25.15
CA ARG A 28 -3.45 2.47 -25.82
C ARG A 28 -2.81 1.46 -26.77
N ALA A 29 -2.55 0.24 -26.28
CA ALA A 29 -1.98 -0.84 -27.06
C ALA A 29 -2.81 -1.14 -28.32
N LYS A 30 -4.14 -1.28 -28.17
CA LYS A 30 -5.00 -1.60 -29.31
C LYS A 30 -5.17 -0.45 -30.30
N THR A 31 -5.46 0.76 -29.81
CA THR A 31 -5.85 1.89 -30.67
C THR A 31 -4.67 2.57 -31.35
N ARG A 32 -3.51 2.64 -30.69
CA ARG A 32 -2.31 3.29 -31.24
C ARG A 32 -1.41 2.31 -31.98
N TRP A 33 -1.27 1.10 -31.47
CA TRP A 33 -0.23 0.16 -31.91
C TRP A 33 -0.78 -1.13 -32.52
N GLY A 34 -2.10 -1.36 -32.49
CA GLY A 34 -2.73 -2.57 -33.01
C GLY A 34 -2.38 -3.85 -32.24
N ILE A 35 -1.81 -3.72 -31.03
CA ILE A 35 -1.35 -4.83 -30.19
C ILE A 35 -2.54 -5.47 -29.47
N ASP A 36 -2.56 -6.80 -29.43
CA ASP A 36 -3.57 -7.55 -28.68
C ASP A 36 -3.23 -7.59 -27.20
N VAL A 37 -4.27 -7.55 -26.36
CA VAL A 37 -4.08 -7.45 -24.90
C VAL A 37 -4.94 -8.46 -24.18
N ILE A 38 -4.31 -9.20 -23.29
CA ILE A 38 -4.97 -10.10 -22.35
C ILE A 38 -4.67 -9.65 -20.91
N GLY A 39 -5.61 -9.88 -20.01
CA GLY A 39 -5.36 -9.83 -18.57
C GLY A 39 -5.12 -11.24 -18.03
N ILE A 40 -4.16 -11.40 -17.13
CA ILE A 40 -3.95 -12.67 -16.41
C ILE A 40 -4.48 -12.51 -14.99
N LYS A 41 -5.38 -13.40 -14.59
CA LYS A 41 -5.95 -13.41 -13.24
C LYS A 41 -4.90 -13.72 -12.19
N ASN A 42 -5.04 -13.13 -11.01
CA ASN A 42 -4.20 -13.41 -9.84
C ASN A 42 -2.68 -13.27 -10.10
N ALA A 43 -2.29 -12.37 -11.00
CA ALA A 43 -0.91 -12.07 -11.35
C ALA A 43 -0.07 -13.34 -11.60
N PHE A 44 1.10 -13.46 -10.97
CA PHE A 44 2.04 -14.55 -11.22
C PHE A 44 1.49 -15.93 -10.84
N GLU A 45 0.52 -16.00 -9.94
CA GLU A 45 -0.15 -17.26 -9.60
C GLU A 45 -0.91 -17.82 -10.80
N GLY A 46 -1.75 -17.00 -11.45
CA GLY A 46 -2.48 -17.42 -12.65
C GLY A 46 -1.53 -17.66 -13.83
N ALA A 47 -0.48 -16.86 -13.96
CA ALA A 47 0.55 -17.09 -14.99
C ALA A 47 1.30 -18.42 -14.79
N CYS A 48 1.38 -18.92 -13.55
CA CYS A 48 1.95 -20.22 -13.20
C CYS A 48 0.92 -21.35 -13.05
N SER A 49 -0.34 -21.14 -13.46
CA SER A 49 -1.40 -22.15 -13.39
C SER A 49 -1.07 -23.38 -14.25
N ASP A 50 -1.64 -24.54 -13.89
CA ASP A 50 -1.61 -25.74 -14.74
C ASP A 50 -2.48 -25.59 -15.99
N GLN A 51 -3.47 -24.70 -15.96
CA GLN A 51 -4.40 -24.39 -17.06
C GLN A 51 -4.40 -22.88 -17.33
N PRO A 52 -3.30 -22.31 -17.84
CA PRO A 52 -3.12 -20.86 -17.99
C PRO A 52 -4.21 -20.19 -18.85
N GLU A 53 -4.81 -20.91 -19.81
CA GLU A 53 -5.92 -20.44 -20.64
C GLU A 53 -7.19 -20.08 -19.84
N ASN A 54 -7.43 -20.73 -18.69
CA ASN A 54 -8.57 -20.45 -17.82
C ASN A 54 -8.37 -19.20 -16.95
N GLU A 55 -7.11 -18.75 -16.85
CA GLU A 55 -6.70 -17.56 -16.11
C GLU A 55 -6.69 -16.30 -16.98
N VAL A 56 -7.05 -16.40 -18.26
CA VAL A 56 -7.05 -15.28 -19.20
C VAL A 56 -8.38 -14.53 -19.21
N VAL A 57 -8.31 -13.20 -19.25
CA VAL A 57 -9.42 -12.28 -19.49
C VAL A 57 -9.13 -11.48 -20.75
N LEU A 58 -10.06 -11.43 -21.70
CA LEU A 58 -9.92 -10.60 -22.90
C LEU A 58 -10.20 -9.14 -22.59
N MET A 59 -9.27 -8.25 -22.94
CA MET A 59 -9.33 -6.81 -22.66
C MET A 59 -9.89 -6.04 -23.87
N GLY A 60 -11.16 -6.30 -24.21
CA GLY A 60 -11.86 -5.68 -25.34
C GLY A 60 -12.63 -4.40 -24.99
N PRO A 61 -13.11 -3.63 -25.99
CA PRO A 61 -13.76 -2.33 -25.77
C PRO A 61 -14.91 -2.37 -24.75
N GLU A 62 -15.76 -3.40 -24.81
CA GLU A 62 -16.89 -3.57 -23.89
C GLU A 62 -16.44 -3.83 -22.45
N SER A 63 -15.45 -4.71 -22.24
CA SER A 63 -14.94 -5.02 -20.89
C SER A 63 -14.21 -3.83 -20.25
N LEU A 64 -13.72 -2.90 -21.08
CA LEU A 64 -12.96 -1.72 -20.63
C LEU A 64 -13.82 -0.48 -20.36
N ALA A 65 -15.08 -0.41 -20.81
CA ALA A 65 -15.85 0.84 -20.82
C ALA A 65 -16.07 1.42 -19.40
N GLU A 66 -16.52 0.59 -18.46
CA GLU A 66 -16.83 1.00 -17.08
C GLU A 66 -15.68 0.78 -16.11
N LEU A 67 -14.62 0.12 -16.58
CA LEU A 67 -13.53 -0.35 -15.75
C LEU A 67 -12.86 0.76 -14.92
N PRO A 68 -12.49 1.94 -15.48
CA PRO A 68 -11.62 2.90 -14.81
C PRO A 68 -12.08 3.37 -13.42
N ASN A 69 -13.39 3.40 -13.17
CA ASN A 69 -13.97 3.90 -11.92
C ASN A 69 -14.32 2.79 -10.92
N LYS A 70 -14.10 1.51 -11.27
CA LYS A 70 -14.39 0.39 -10.36
C LYS A 70 -13.27 0.25 -9.32
N PRO A 71 -13.60 -0.03 -8.05
CA PRO A 71 -12.60 -0.27 -7.01
C PRO A 71 -11.76 -1.51 -7.33
N SER A 72 -10.58 -1.57 -6.73
CA SER A 72 -9.68 -2.73 -6.83
C SER A 72 -9.38 -3.12 -8.31
N THR A 73 -9.22 -4.40 -8.59
CA THR A 73 -8.84 -4.96 -9.89
C THR A 73 -9.85 -6.03 -10.35
N ILE A 74 -10.19 -6.04 -11.63
CA ILE A 74 -11.00 -7.12 -12.24
C ILE A 74 -10.24 -8.44 -12.40
N LEU A 75 -8.91 -8.42 -12.30
CA LEU A 75 -8.08 -9.60 -12.50
C LEU A 75 -7.89 -10.41 -11.21
N GLY A 76 -8.35 -9.90 -10.07
CA GLY A 76 -7.87 -10.40 -8.78
C GLY A 76 -6.37 -10.14 -8.61
N SER A 77 -5.80 -10.63 -7.51
CA SER A 77 -4.39 -10.41 -7.20
C SER A 77 -3.88 -11.54 -6.32
N SER A 78 -2.58 -11.79 -6.37
CA SER A 78 -1.90 -12.74 -5.49
C SER A 78 -0.59 -12.16 -4.96
N ARG A 79 -0.06 -12.82 -3.92
CA ARG A 79 1.31 -12.64 -3.42
C ARG A 79 2.21 -13.79 -3.85
N PHE A 80 1.91 -14.47 -4.96
CA PHE A 80 2.72 -15.59 -5.41
C PHE A 80 4.05 -15.10 -6.01
N ALA A 81 5.17 -15.62 -5.49
CA ALA A 81 6.53 -15.27 -5.91
C ALA A 81 7.17 -16.40 -6.71
N PRO A 82 7.07 -16.44 -8.05
CA PRO A 82 7.60 -17.55 -8.85
C PRO A 82 9.11 -17.73 -8.70
N PHE A 83 9.83 -16.63 -8.44
CA PHE A 83 11.28 -16.59 -8.32
C PHE A 83 11.82 -16.72 -6.88
N SER A 84 10.95 -16.96 -5.89
CA SER A 84 11.41 -17.27 -4.53
C SER A 84 12.20 -18.58 -4.50
N SER A 85 13.15 -18.75 -3.57
CA SER A 85 13.96 -19.99 -3.47
C SER A 85 13.10 -21.25 -3.40
N LYS A 86 11.99 -21.19 -2.63
CA LYS A 86 11.00 -22.27 -2.50
C LYS A 86 10.33 -22.60 -3.83
N ASN A 87 9.98 -21.59 -4.63
CA ASN A 87 9.26 -21.79 -5.88
C ASN A 87 10.20 -22.08 -7.08
N ARG A 88 11.44 -21.59 -7.05
CA ARG A 88 12.50 -22.02 -7.97
C ARG A 88 12.76 -23.53 -7.86
N ALA A 89 12.86 -24.05 -6.64
CA ALA A 89 13.04 -25.48 -6.40
C ALA A 89 11.88 -26.35 -6.94
N LYS A 90 10.71 -25.74 -7.17
CA LYS A 90 9.52 -26.40 -7.74
C LYS A 90 9.38 -26.18 -9.26
N GLY A 91 10.30 -25.48 -9.91
CA GLY A 91 10.27 -25.23 -11.36
C GLY A 91 9.26 -24.17 -11.82
N TYR A 92 8.78 -23.31 -10.92
CA TYR A 92 7.81 -22.26 -11.29
C TYR A 92 8.31 -21.22 -12.29
N PRO A 93 9.60 -20.78 -12.28
CA PRO A 93 10.11 -19.89 -13.32
C PRO A 93 9.98 -20.46 -14.74
N ASP A 94 10.37 -21.72 -14.93
CA ASP A 94 10.30 -22.36 -16.25
C ASP A 94 8.84 -22.55 -16.68
N LYS A 95 7.97 -22.90 -15.72
CA LYS A 95 6.52 -22.98 -15.95
C LYS A 95 5.93 -21.63 -16.36
N LEU A 96 6.34 -20.54 -15.72
CA LEU A 96 5.91 -19.18 -16.07
C LEU A 96 6.28 -18.85 -17.51
N LEU A 97 7.54 -19.02 -17.90
CA LEU A 97 8.02 -18.72 -19.25
C LEU A 97 7.30 -19.55 -20.31
N ARG A 98 7.16 -20.86 -20.06
CA ARG A 98 6.40 -21.78 -20.93
C ARG A 98 4.95 -21.34 -21.09
N ASN A 99 4.29 -20.96 -19.99
CA ASN A 99 2.89 -20.54 -20.04
C ASN A 99 2.71 -19.22 -20.80
N LEU A 100 3.61 -18.25 -20.61
CA LEU A 100 3.59 -17.00 -21.37
C LEU A 100 3.79 -17.26 -22.87
N GLU A 101 4.70 -18.17 -23.23
CA GLU A 101 4.90 -18.60 -24.62
C GLU A 101 3.65 -19.29 -25.19
N LEU A 102 3.01 -20.20 -24.46
CA LEU A 102 1.76 -20.87 -24.85
C LEU A 102 0.62 -19.88 -25.09
N LEU A 103 0.55 -18.82 -24.28
CA LEU A 103 -0.42 -17.73 -24.45
C LEU A 103 -0.04 -16.74 -25.55
N GLY A 104 1.15 -16.90 -26.15
CA GLY A 104 1.71 -16.02 -27.18
C GLY A 104 2.02 -14.62 -26.66
N VAL A 105 2.39 -14.49 -25.39
CA VAL A 105 2.72 -13.21 -24.75
C VAL A 105 4.14 -12.79 -25.11
N ASP A 106 4.29 -11.64 -25.75
CA ASP A 106 5.60 -11.09 -26.12
C ASP A 106 6.17 -10.16 -25.04
N ALA A 107 5.31 -9.57 -24.20
CA ALA A 107 5.70 -8.66 -23.13
C ALA A 107 4.64 -8.56 -22.02
N VAL A 108 5.06 -8.12 -20.83
CA VAL A 108 4.19 -7.96 -19.67
C VAL A 108 4.15 -6.50 -19.23
N VAL A 109 2.93 -5.98 -19.03
CA VAL A 109 2.70 -4.70 -18.36
C VAL A 109 1.98 -4.96 -17.06
N LEU A 110 2.59 -4.61 -15.92
CA LEU A 110 2.03 -4.96 -14.62
C LEU A 110 2.02 -3.80 -13.63
N THR A 111 1.28 -3.96 -12.54
CA THR A 111 1.33 -3.02 -11.41
C THR A 111 1.39 -3.77 -10.09
N GLY A 112 2.17 -3.22 -9.15
CA GLY A 112 2.63 -3.96 -7.99
C GLY A 112 3.34 -3.10 -6.95
N GLY A 113 3.43 -3.63 -5.72
CA GLY A 113 4.37 -3.13 -4.71
C GLY A 113 5.71 -3.87 -4.81
N ASP A 114 6.59 -3.69 -3.81
CA ASP A 114 7.95 -4.26 -3.74
C ASP A 114 8.06 -5.70 -4.25
N ASP A 115 7.23 -6.57 -3.70
CA ASP A 115 7.29 -8.02 -3.95
C ASP A 115 6.99 -8.40 -5.40
N THR A 116 6.01 -7.71 -5.99
CA THR A 116 5.66 -7.86 -7.40
C THR A 116 6.76 -7.30 -8.29
N LEU A 117 7.34 -6.15 -7.93
CA LEU A 117 8.42 -5.53 -8.71
C LEU A 117 9.72 -6.35 -8.67
N LYS A 118 10.01 -7.04 -7.56
CA LYS A 118 11.11 -8.02 -7.50
C LYS A 118 10.90 -9.15 -8.50
N SER A 119 9.69 -9.72 -8.56
CA SER A 119 9.36 -10.78 -9.54
C SER A 119 9.35 -10.25 -10.98
N ALA A 120 8.92 -8.99 -11.19
CA ALA A 120 8.95 -8.32 -12.49
C ALA A 120 10.39 -8.19 -13.03
N ARG A 121 11.33 -7.81 -12.16
CA ARG A 121 12.75 -7.68 -12.52
C ARG A 121 13.37 -9.02 -12.92
N GLU A 122 13.03 -10.08 -12.21
CA GLU A 122 13.49 -11.44 -12.53
C GLU A 122 12.89 -11.95 -13.85
N LEU A 123 11.63 -11.63 -14.13
CA LEU A 123 11.00 -11.96 -15.42
C LEU A 123 11.64 -11.22 -16.59
N ASP A 124 11.95 -9.93 -16.41
CA ASP A 124 12.66 -9.12 -17.40
C ASP A 124 14.07 -9.67 -17.68
N ALA A 125 14.81 -10.02 -16.63
CA ALA A 125 16.12 -10.66 -16.75
C ALA A 125 16.06 -12.05 -17.41
N ALA A 126 14.91 -12.73 -17.34
CA ALA A 126 14.66 -13.99 -18.04
C ALA A 126 14.29 -13.82 -19.52
N GLY A 127 14.27 -12.59 -20.04
CA GLY A 127 14.10 -12.30 -21.47
C GLY A 127 12.68 -11.95 -21.91
N ILE A 128 11.74 -11.79 -20.97
CA ILE A 128 10.38 -11.29 -21.27
C ILE A 128 10.32 -9.80 -20.91
N PRO A 129 10.23 -8.87 -21.87
CA PRO A 129 10.19 -7.44 -21.59
C PRO A 129 9.07 -7.07 -20.62
N VAL A 130 9.43 -6.36 -19.54
CA VAL A 130 8.46 -5.91 -18.53
C VAL A 130 8.44 -4.39 -18.40
N MET A 131 7.24 -3.80 -18.38
CA MET A 131 7.00 -2.46 -17.86
C MET A 131 6.07 -2.51 -16.66
N ALA A 132 6.41 -1.77 -15.60
CA ALA A 132 5.67 -1.79 -14.36
C ALA A 132 5.13 -0.42 -13.96
N ALA A 133 4.07 -0.37 -13.15
CA ALA A 133 3.60 0.83 -12.48
C ALA A 133 3.57 0.64 -10.96
N PRO A 134 4.12 1.59 -10.17
CA PRO A 134 4.22 1.46 -8.72
C PRO A 134 2.83 1.60 -8.07
N LYS A 135 2.49 0.65 -7.21
CA LYS A 135 1.15 0.54 -6.61
C LYS A 135 1.17 0.15 -5.14
N GLY A 136 0.46 0.93 -4.35
CA GLY A 136 0.27 0.71 -2.92
C GLY A 136 -0.23 1.98 -2.26
N ILE A 137 -0.86 1.81 -1.11
CA ILE A 137 -1.43 2.93 -0.34
C ILE A 137 -0.44 3.54 0.66
N ASP A 138 0.78 3.00 0.76
CA ASP A 138 1.77 3.43 1.74
C ASP A 138 2.76 4.48 1.17
N ASN A 139 2.72 4.71 -0.16
CA ASN A 139 3.63 5.60 -0.90
C ASN A 139 5.14 5.36 -0.64
N ASP A 140 5.51 4.10 -0.45
CA ASP A 140 6.81 3.66 0.07
C ASP A 140 7.82 3.19 -0.98
N LEU A 141 7.45 3.22 -2.28
CA LEU A 141 8.37 2.99 -3.39
C LEU A 141 9.06 4.28 -3.82
N SER A 142 10.35 4.19 -4.09
CA SER A 142 11.11 5.25 -4.76
C SER A 142 10.75 5.34 -6.24
N ALA A 143 11.47 6.19 -6.98
CA ALA A 143 11.30 6.37 -8.43
C ALA A 143 9.94 6.96 -8.88
N THR A 144 9.06 7.32 -7.95
CA THR A 144 7.81 8.07 -8.18
C THR A 144 7.57 9.03 -7.02
N ASP A 145 6.88 10.15 -7.28
CA ASP A 145 6.42 11.08 -6.23
C ASP A 145 5.13 10.58 -5.57
N VAL A 146 4.34 9.82 -6.32
CA VAL A 146 3.07 9.25 -5.86
C VAL A 146 2.84 7.86 -6.45
N MET A 147 2.43 6.92 -5.61
CA MET A 147 2.02 5.57 -6.00
C MET A 147 0.53 5.51 -6.33
N LEU A 148 0.19 4.61 -7.26
CA LEU A 148 -1.21 4.36 -7.62
C LEU A 148 -1.99 3.85 -6.40
N GLY A 149 -3.09 4.52 -6.08
CA GLY A 149 -4.00 4.23 -4.97
C GLY A 149 -3.77 5.08 -3.72
N TYR A 150 -2.65 5.79 -3.62
CA TYR A 150 -2.28 6.57 -2.45
C TYR A 150 -3.26 7.74 -2.19
N ALA A 151 -3.56 8.52 -3.22
CA ALA A 151 -4.39 9.73 -3.08
C ALA A 151 -5.81 9.40 -2.62
N THR A 152 -6.38 8.31 -3.12
CA THR A 152 -7.68 7.79 -2.68
C THR A 152 -7.62 7.36 -1.21
N ALA A 153 -6.59 6.61 -0.82
CA ALA A 153 -6.43 6.16 0.56
C ALA A 153 -6.31 7.33 1.54
N VAL A 154 -5.50 8.34 1.23
CA VAL A 154 -5.37 9.57 2.04
C VAL A 154 -6.71 10.33 2.10
N ASN A 155 -7.42 10.47 0.97
CA ASN A 155 -8.71 11.17 0.95
C ASN A 155 -9.75 10.52 1.87
N PHE A 156 -9.94 9.20 1.78
CA PHE A 156 -10.90 8.48 2.61
C PHE A 156 -10.40 8.31 4.06
N GLY A 157 -9.09 8.16 4.25
CA GLY A 157 -8.46 8.14 5.57
C GLY A 157 -8.72 9.44 6.32
N ALA A 158 -8.46 10.58 5.70
CA ALA A 158 -8.72 11.89 6.28
C ALA A 158 -10.22 12.08 6.60
N GLN A 159 -11.14 11.58 5.77
CA GLN A 159 -12.57 11.59 6.07
C GLN A 159 -12.91 10.74 7.31
N ALA A 160 -12.35 9.53 7.42
CA ALA A 160 -12.53 8.66 8.58
C ALA A 160 -12.01 9.34 9.86
N VAL A 161 -10.80 9.92 9.81
CA VAL A 161 -10.21 10.64 10.94
C VAL A 161 -11.09 11.81 11.36
N ARG A 162 -11.58 12.65 10.43
CA ARG A 162 -12.51 13.74 10.75
C ARG A 162 -13.77 13.24 11.46
N GLY A 163 -14.32 12.12 11.02
CA GLY A 163 -15.45 11.48 11.71
C GLY A 163 -15.12 11.09 13.16
N THR A 164 -13.92 10.53 13.39
CA THR A 164 -13.47 10.22 14.76
C THR A 164 -13.21 11.47 15.59
N VAL A 165 -12.69 12.54 14.99
CA VAL A 165 -12.46 13.84 15.64
C VAL A 165 -13.77 14.43 16.17
N GLU A 166 -14.81 14.46 15.36
CA GLU A 166 -16.12 14.98 15.80
C GLU A 166 -16.75 14.12 16.89
N SER A 167 -16.60 12.79 16.81
CA SER A 167 -17.06 11.88 17.85
C SER A 167 -16.32 12.07 19.17
N ALA A 168 -14.98 12.20 19.12
CA ALA A 168 -14.12 12.45 20.27
C ALA A 168 -14.46 13.77 20.95
N ARG A 169 -14.66 14.84 20.16
CA ARG A 169 -15.07 16.16 20.64
C ARG A 169 -16.43 16.10 21.35
N THR A 170 -17.43 15.51 20.70
CA THR A 170 -18.80 15.41 21.23
C THR A 170 -18.85 14.68 22.58
N HIS A 171 -18.07 13.61 22.73
CA HIS A 171 -18.11 12.77 23.93
C HIS A 171 -17.00 13.06 24.94
N ARG A 172 -16.12 14.03 24.67
CA ARG A 172 -14.94 14.38 25.48
C ARG A 172 -14.05 13.16 25.74
N ARG A 173 -13.53 12.57 24.65
CA ARG A 173 -12.79 11.30 24.62
C ARG A 173 -11.49 11.42 23.83
N ILE A 174 -10.64 10.42 23.98
CA ILE A 174 -9.46 10.21 23.14
C ILE A 174 -9.82 9.21 22.03
N SER A 175 -9.40 9.47 20.80
CA SER A 175 -9.53 8.56 19.67
C SER A 175 -8.17 8.16 19.14
N VAL A 176 -8.00 6.89 18.79
CA VAL A 176 -6.82 6.34 18.12
C VAL A 176 -7.28 5.73 16.81
N VAL A 177 -6.72 6.19 15.70
CA VAL A 177 -6.94 5.64 14.36
C VAL A 177 -5.65 4.98 13.91
N GLU A 178 -5.69 3.65 13.81
CA GLU A 178 -4.61 2.85 13.24
C GLU A 178 -4.72 2.86 11.71
N ALA A 179 -3.63 3.22 11.04
CA ALA A 179 -3.49 3.25 9.59
C ALA A 179 -2.35 2.34 9.14
N MET A 180 -2.35 1.94 7.86
CA MET A 180 -1.23 1.18 7.29
C MET A 180 0.04 2.05 7.22
N GLY A 181 1.18 1.39 7.06
CA GLY A 181 2.49 2.03 7.08
C GLY A 181 3.46 1.22 7.93
N ARG A 182 4.00 0.15 7.35
CA ARG A 182 4.92 -0.77 8.04
C ARG A 182 6.30 -0.17 8.26
N ALA A 183 6.87 0.35 7.18
CA ALA A 183 8.23 0.88 7.16
C ALA A 183 8.26 2.40 6.88
N ALA A 184 7.20 2.91 6.26
CA ALA A 184 7.03 4.33 5.93
C ALA A 184 5.72 4.87 6.52
N GLY A 185 5.75 6.11 6.98
CA GLY A 185 4.65 6.78 7.66
C GLY A 185 3.81 7.70 6.79
N TRP A 186 4.01 7.74 5.47
CA TRP A 186 3.34 8.69 4.57
C TRP A 186 1.81 8.64 4.67
N LEU A 187 1.22 7.44 4.66
CA LEU A 187 -0.23 7.29 4.76
C LEU A 187 -0.77 7.82 6.10
N ALA A 188 -0.16 7.40 7.21
CA ALA A 188 -0.57 7.83 8.55
C ALA A 188 -0.39 9.34 8.74
N MET A 189 0.74 9.89 8.27
CA MET A 189 1.04 11.31 8.36
C MET A 189 0.05 12.16 7.57
N GLU A 190 -0.13 11.90 6.27
CA GLU A 190 -1.02 12.72 5.45
C GLU A 190 -2.50 12.52 5.79
N THR A 191 -2.89 11.31 6.22
CA THR A 191 -4.23 11.04 6.78
C THR A 191 -4.46 11.83 8.07
N GLY A 192 -3.47 11.88 8.96
CA GLY A 192 -3.54 12.66 10.20
C GLY A 192 -3.62 14.16 9.94
N ILE A 193 -2.77 14.69 9.06
CA ILE A 193 -2.78 16.11 8.68
C ILE A 193 -4.11 16.49 8.04
N GLY A 194 -4.53 15.76 6.99
CA GLY A 194 -5.79 16.04 6.29
C GLY A 194 -7.04 15.77 7.15
N GLY A 195 -6.90 14.90 8.15
CA GLY A 195 -7.93 14.52 9.10
C GLY A 195 -8.09 15.44 10.29
N GLY A 196 -7.08 16.26 10.59
CA GLY A 196 -7.04 17.10 11.80
C GLY A 196 -6.72 16.31 13.07
N ALA A 197 -5.78 15.36 12.99
CA ALA A 197 -5.24 14.67 14.16
C ALA A 197 -4.46 15.64 15.06
N ASP A 198 -4.56 15.45 16.37
CA ASP A 198 -3.77 16.21 17.35
C ASP A 198 -2.37 15.59 17.53
N VAL A 199 -2.27 14.26 17.40
CA VAL A 199 -1.02 13.50 17.51
C VAL A 199 -0.90 12.50 16.36
N ILE A 200 0.27 12.43 15.74
CA ILE A 200 0.58 11.51 14.65
C ILE A 200 1.82 10.70 15.04
N LEU A 201 1.75 9.37 14.90
CA LEU A 201 2.86 8.46 15.17
C LEU A 201 3.26 7.74 13.89
N ILE A 202 4.54 7.82 13.52
CA ILE A 202 5.08 7.25 12.28
C ILE A 202 6.25 6.28 12.55
N PRO A 203 6.50 5.29 11.67
CA PRO A 203 7.57 4.32 11.85
C PRO A 203 8.97 4.95 11.86
N GLU A 204 9.18 6.08 11.20
CA GLU A 204 10.47 6.76 11.05
C GLU A 204 10.99 7.38 12.35
N ARG A 205 10.16 7.46 13.40
CA ARG A 205 10.53 8.01 14.71
C ARG A 205 10.23 6.98 15.79
N PRO A 206 11.26 6.50 16.53
CA PRO A 206 11.05 5.65 17.71
C PRO A 206 10.24 6.41 18.76
N VAL A 207 9.18 5.78 19.27
CA VAL A 207 8.22 6.41 20.17
C VAL A 207 8.65 6.21 21.64
N ASP A 208 8.86 7.31 22.35
CA ASP A 208 8.84 7.38 23.82
C ASP A 208 7.39 7.56 24.28
N LEU A 209 6.77 6.46 24.72
CA LEU A 209 5.36 6.52 25.10
C LEU A 209 5.13 7.38 26.34
N THR A 210 6.08 7.46 27.25
CA THR A 210 5.93 8.28 28.46
C THR A 210 5.78 9.76 28.06
N ARG A 211 6.62 10.23 27.13
CA ARG A 211 6.53 11.59 26.60
C ARG A 211 5.26 11.82 25.78
N VAL A 212 4.93 10.89 24.88
CA VAL A 212 3.75 10.99 24.02
C VAL A 212 2.46 11.00 24.84
N ILE A 213 2.34 10.14 25.85
CA ILE A 213 1.15 10.08 26.73
C ILE A 213 1.00 11.35 27.56
N LYS A 214 2.11 11.89 28.08
CA LYS A 214 2.08 13.19 28.76
C LYS A 214 1.51 14.27 27.85
N HIS A 215 1.98 14.33 26.59
CA HIS A 215 1.48 15.28 25.61
C HIS A 215 -0.01 15.09 25.28
N ILE A 216 -0.46 13.84 25.12
CA ILE A 216 -1.88 13.49 24.96
C ILE A 216 -2.71 13.98 26.16
N GLY A 217 -2.19 13.83 27.38
CA GLY A 217 -2.80 14.35 28.60
C GLY A 217 -2.98 15.87 28.57
N GLU A 218 -1.91 16.61 28.25
CA GLU A 218 -1.92 18.08 28.14
C GLU A 218 -2.94 18.58 27.11
N ILE A 219 -3.02 17.93 25.94
CA ILE A 219 -4.03 18.24 24.91
C ILE A 219 -5.44 17.97 25.46
N THR A 220 -5.64 16.81 26.07
CA THR A 220 -6.95 16.37 26.59
C THR A 220 -7.45 17.29 27.70
N GLU A 221 -6.57 17.75 28.60
CA GLU A 221 -6.91 18.72 29.64
C GLU A 221 -7.33 20.08 29.04
N ARG A 222 -6.61 20.54 28.01
CA ARG A 222 -6.87 21.83 27.37
C ARG A 222 -8.19 21.88 26.60
N GLN A 223 -8.47 20.87 25.76
CA GLN A 223 -9.64 20.91 24.86
C GLN A 223 -10.73 19.88 25.17
N GLY A 224 -10.49 18.97 26.10
CA GLY A 224 -11.43 17.93 26.51
C GLY A 224 -11.45 16.66 25.65
N TYR A 225 -10.65 16.60 24.59
CA TYR A 225 -10.52 15.45 23.68
C TYR A 225 -9.13 15.43 23.04
N CYS A 226 -8.74 14.29 22.44
CA CYS A 226 -7.50 14.17 21.67
C CYS A 226 -7.66 13.11 20.57
N ASN A 227 -7.19 13.38 19.36
CA ASN A 227 -7.26 12.47 18.23
C ASN A 227 -5.86 12.08 17.78
N ILE A 228 -5.65 10.78 17.65
CA ILE A 228 -4.34 10.19 17.41
C ILE A 228 -4.45 9.38 16.13
N VAL A 229 -3.49 9.56 15.22
CA VAL A 229 -3.29 8.67 14.08
C VAL A 229 -1.97 7.96 14.26
N ALA A 230 -1.96 6.63 14.16
CA ALA A 230 -0.75 5.83 14.32
C ALA A 230 -0.59 4.86 13.15
N ALA A 231 0.59 4.82 12.56
CA ALA A 231 0.93 3.78 11.60
C ALA A 231 1.10 2.43 12.31
N GLU A 232 0.70 1.33 11.67
CA GLU A 232 0.87 -0.05 12.18
C GLU A 232 2.35 -0.37 12.50
N GLY A 233 3.28 0.28 11.82
CA GLY A 233 4.73 0.08 11.94
C GLY A 233 5.44 0.93 12.97
N ILE A 234 4.73 1.66 13.85
CA ILE A 234 5.40 2.48 14.86
C ILE A 234 6.29 1.62 15.77
N ARG A 235 7.45 2.17 16.13
CA ARG A 235 8.46 1.44 16.91
C ARG A 235 8.36 1.85 18.36
N ILE A 236 7.86 0.94 19.20
CA ILE A 236 7.80 1.12 20.65
C ILE A 236 8.76 0.13 21.31
N SER A 237 9.56 0.59 22.26
CA SER A 237 10.44 -0.31 23.02
C SER A 237 9.61 -1.28 23.88
N PRO A 238 9.88 -2.60 23.86
CA PRO A 238 9.26 -3.55 24.79
C PRO A 238 9.55 -3.24 26.27
N THR A 239 10.62 -2.51 26.54
CA THR A 239 11.02 -2.06 27.88
C THR A 239 10.55 -0.65 28.21
N ASP A 240 9.73 -0.03 27.35
CA ASP A 240 9.14 1.28 27.66
C ASP A 240 8.36 1.20 28.98
N PRO A 241 8.61 2.11 29.95
CA PRO A 241 7.98 2.05 31.26
C PRO A 241 6.45 2.04 31.21
N ALA A 242 5.84 2.74 30.24
CA ALA A 242 4.39 2.77 30.07
C ALA A 242 3.86 1.42 29.54
N ILE A 243 4.60 0.75 28.65
CA ILE A 243 4.27 -0.62 28.21
C ILE A 243 4.35 -1.59 29.38
N VAL A 244 5.44 -1.56 30.15
CA VAL A 244 5.67 -2.50 31.24
C VAL A 244 4.56 -2.38 32.29
N ARG A 245 4.23 -1.15 32.74
CA ARG A 245 3.14 -0.91 33.68
C ARG A 245 1.79 -1.37 33.15
N ALA A 246 1.47 -1.07 31.89
CA ALA A 246 0.22 -1.50 31.28
C ALA A 246 0.13 -3.04 31.16
N ALA A 247 1.24 -3.72 30.88
CA ALA A 247 1.32 -5.17 30.78
C ALA A 247 1.15 -5.87 32.14
N GLU A 248 1.66 -5.31 33.23
CA GLU A 248 1.46 -5.86 34.59
C GLU A 248 -0.04 -5.94 34.94
N GLY A 249 -0.80 -4.90 34.60
CA GLY A 249 -2.23 -4.77 34.92
C GLY A 249 -3.22 -5.26 33.85
N ASN A 250 -2.79 -5.54 32.62
CA ASN A 250 -3.71 -5.80 31.50
C ASN A 250 -3.34 -7.06 30.69
N ALA A 251 -4.14 -8.12 30.83
CA ALA A 251 -3.92 -9.39 30.15
C ALA A 251 -3.91 -9.27 28.61
N VAL A 252 -4.65 -8.32 28.03
CA VAL A 252 -4.68 -8.11 26.58
C VAL A 252 -3.40 -7.46 26.08
N VAL A 253 -2.83 -6.51 26.83
CA VAL A 253 -1.53 -5.91 26.49
C VAL A 253 -0.45 -6.99 26.54
N ARG A 254 -0.44 -7.85 27.56
CA ARG A 254 0.49 -9.00 27.62
C ARG A 254 0.33 -9.92 26.43
N SER A 255 -0.91 -10.30 26.10
CA SER A 255 -1.20 -11.18 24.98
C SER A 255 -0.63 -10.62 23.67
N LEU A 256 -0.97 -9.36 23.34
CA LEU A 256 -0.53 -8.71 22.10
C LEU A 256 0.99 -8.56 22.01
N LEU A 257 1.68 -8.32 23.13
CA LEU A 257 3.14 -8.21 23.17
C LEU A 257 3.85 -9.56 23.10
N SER A 258 3.16 -10.64 23.47
CA SER A 258 3.67 -12.01 23.44
C SER A 258 3.37 -12.77 22.14
N GLU A 259 2.62 -12.17 21.22
CA GLU A 259 2.30 -12.78 19.94
C GLU A 259 3.56 -12.94 19.09
N GLU A 260 3.81 -14.15 18.59
CA GLU A 260 4.88 -14.39 17.64
C GLU A 260 4.57 -13.68 16.32
N VAL A 261 5.54 -12.89 15.84
CA VAL A 261 5.39 -12.18 14.57
C VAL A 261 5.33 -13.20 13.43
N ALA A 262 4.16 -13.34 12.83
CA ALA A 262 3.98 -14.14 11.63
C ALA A 262 4.56 -13.42 10.40
N PHE A 263 5.06 -14.17 9.43
CA PHE A 263 5.59 -13.65 8.16
C PHE A 263 4.78 -14.18 6.97
N ASP A 264 4.75 -13.46 5.85
CA ASP A 264 4.20 -13.96 4.59
C ASP A 264 5.25 -14.66 3.70
N ASP A 265 4.85 -15.14 2.52
CA ASP A 265 5.73 -15.85 1.56
C ASP A 265 6.90 -15.00 1.02
N HIS A 266 6.87 -13.68 1.20
CA HIS A 266 7.95 -12.76 0.85
C HIS A 266 8.83 -12.38 2.06
N GLY A 267 8.60 -12.99 3.23
CA GLY A 267 9.34 -12.70 4.47
C GLY A 267 8.90 -11.41 5.15
N ASN A 268 7.73 -10.92 4.82
CA ASN A 268 7.20 -9.64 5.25
C ASN A 268 6.39 -9.83 6.56
N PRO A 269 6.68 -9.11 7.66
CA PRO A 269 5.99 -9.34 8.94
C PRO A 269 4.52 -8.91 8.85
N LYS A 270 3.63 -9.67 9.50
CA LYS A 270 2.22 -9.31 9.67
C LYS A 270 2.11 -8.45 10.92
N LEU A 271 1.92 -7.15 10.71
CA LEU A 271 1.72 -6.16 11.78
C LEU A 271 0.22 -5.87 11.96
N GLY A 272 -0.09 -5.21 13.07
CA GLY A 272 -1.43 -4.73 13.41
C GLY A 272 -1.66 -4.70 14.92
N GLY A 273 -2.72 -4.01 15.35
CA GLY A 273 -3.18 -4.00 16.73
C GLY A 273 -2.54 -2.93 17.62
N VAL A 274 -1.67 -2.07 17.05
CA VAL A 274 -1.02 -1.00 17.80
C VAL A 274 -2.03 0.00 18.36
N GLY A 275 -3.13 0.26 17.67
CA GLY A 275 -4.23 1.08 18.16
C GLY A 275 -4.88 0.52 19.42
N GLN A 276 -4.99 -0.82 19.54
CA GLN A 276 -5.49 -1.47 20.75
C GLN A 276 -4.47 -1.42 21.90
N ILE A 277 -3.18 -1.53 21.60
CA ILE A 277 -2.11 -1.34 22.59
C ILE A 277 -2.17 0.09 23.13
N LEU A 278 -2.10 1.10 22.25
CA LEU A 278 -2.14 2.52 22.60
C LEU A 278 -3.39 2.85 23.43
N ARG A 279 -4.57 2.35 23.02
CA ARG A 279 -5.82 2.52 23.76
C ARG A 279 -5.69 2.11 25.23
N ARG A 280 -5.09 0.95 25.49
CA ARG A 280 -4.98 0.39 26.84
C ARG A 280 -3.90 1.08 27.66
N VAL A 281 -2.77 1.39 27.03
CA VAL A 281 -1.67 2.11 27.66
C VAL A 281 -2.14 3.52 28.08
N ILE A 282 -2.80 4.27 27.19
CA ILE A 282 -3.33 5.61 27.49
C ILE A 282 -4.31 5.58 28.67
N VAL A 283 -5.21 4.60 28.72
CA VAL A 283 -6.16 4.45 29.84
C VAL A 283 -5.45 4.20 31.16
N SER A 284 -4.44 3.33 31.16
CA SER A 284 -3.65 3.00 32.35
C SER A 284 -2.88 4.23 32.84
N GLU A 285 -2.13 4.85 31.94
CA GLU A 285 -1.16 5.90 32.29
C GLU A 285 -1.80 7.25 32.62
N LEU A 286 -2.96 7.56 32.02
CA LEU A 286 -3.74 8.75 32.37
C LEU A 286 -4.72 8.50 33.54
N GLY A 287 -4.71 7.30 34.15
CA GLY A 287 -5.59 6.97 35.28
C GLY A 287 -7.08 7.07 34.94
N LEU A 288 -7.46 6.74 33.70
CA LEU A 288 -8.84 6.87 33.23
C LEU A 288 -9.70 5.75 33.82
N ASN A 289 -10.86 6.14 34.35
CA ASN A 289 -11.79 5.22 35.03
C ASN A 289 -12.53 4.23 34.12
N SER A 290 -12.40 4.34 32.80
CA SER A 290 -13.09 3.48 31.84
C SER A 290 -12.35 3.40 30.51
N ILE A 291 -12.29 2.19 29.95
CA ILE A 291 -11.78 1.91 28.61
C ILE A 291 -12.59 2.60 27.50
N GLU A 292 -13.78 3.10 27.79
CA GLU A 292 -14.63 3.81 26.84
C GLU A 292 -14.26 5.30 26.67
N LYS A 293 -13.37 5.80 27.53
CA LYS A 293 -12.77 7.13 27.39
C LYS A 293 -11.75 7.20 26.25
N VAL A 294 -11.26 6.05 25.79
CA VAL A 294 -10.35 5.93 24.64
C VAL A 294 -10.94 4.96 23.64
N ARG A 295 -11.16 5.39 22.40
CA ARG A 295 -11.63 4.52 21.31
C ARG A 295 -10.50 4.25 20.34
N ALA A 296 -10.45 3.04 19.80
CA ALA A 296 -9.50 2.67 18.75
C ALA A 296 -10.28 2.15 17.54
N ALA A 297 -9.90 2.62 16.36
CA ALA A 297 -10.41 2.15 15.07
C ALA A 297 -9.22 1.80 14.17
N ASP A 298 -9.35 0.73 13.39
CA ASP A 298 -8.40 0.36 12.34
C ASP A 298 -9.07 0.67 11.00
N VAL A 299 -8.43 1.51 10.18
CA VAL A 299 -8.91 1.87 8.85
C VAL A 299 -8.16 1.16 7.73
N GLY A 300 -7.08 0.43 8.02
CA GLY A 300 -6.10 -0.03 7.03
C GLY A 300 -6.71 -0.76 5.84
N PHE A 301 -7.41 -1.88 6.06
CA PHE A 301 -8.04 -2.64 4.98
C PHE A 301 -9.20 -1.88 4.30
N ILE A 302 -9.91 -1.03 5.03
CA ILE A 302 -11.02 -0.25 4.47
C ILE A 302 -10.51 0.74 3.42
N LEU A 303 -9.31 1.29 3.59
CA LEU A 303 -8.73 2.24 2.63
C LEU A 303 -8.32 1.60 1.30
N ARG A 304 -8.00 0.30 1.28
CA ARG A 304 -7.62 -0.43 0.06
C ARG A 304 -8.79 -0.64 -0.91
N GLY A 305 -9.97 -0.91 -0.36
CA GLY A 305 -11.17 -1.25 -1.13
C GLY A 305 -11.98 -0.06 -1.64
N GLN A 306 -11.51 1.18 -1.47
CA GLN A 306 -12.27 2.37 -1.82
C GLN A 306 -12.40 2.54 -3.34
N ALA A 307 -13.54 3.13 -3.75
CA ALA A 307 -13.71 3.59 -5.12
C ALA A 307 -12.68 4.70 -5.42
N PRO A 308 -12.04 4.69 -6.59
CA PRO A 308 -11.00 5.66 -6.91
C PRO A 308 -11.57 7.07 -6.98
N ILE A 309 -10.86 8.03 -6.39
CA ILE A 309 -11.09 9.44 -6.69
C ILE A 309 -10.45 9.80 -8.04
N ALA A 310 -10.84 10.95 -8.61
CA ALA A 310 -10.35 11.40 -9.91
C ALA A 310 -8.81 11.38 -10.02
N ALA A 311 -8.09 11.73 -8.95
CA ALA A 311 -6.62 11.74 -8.93
C ALA A 311 -6.01 10.38 -9.30
N ASP A 312 -6.50 9.28 -8.70
CA ASP A 312 -5.99 7.93 -9.00
C ASP A 312 -6.49 7.37 -10.33
N VAL A 313 -7.69 7.77 -10.78
CA VAL A 313 -8.15 7.44 -12.14
C VAL A 313 -7.23 8.09 -13.18
N ILE A 314 -6.89 9.36 -12.99
CA ILE A 314 -6.00 10.12 -13.86
C ILE A 314 -4.58 9.54 -13.80
N LEU A 315 -4.05 9.27 -12.61
CA LEU A 315 -2.71 8.71 -12.42
C LEU A 315 -2.60 7.32 -13.09
N GLY A 316 -3.55 6.43 -12.81
CA GLY A 316 -3.60 5.11 -13.42
C GLY A 316 -3.68 5.20 -14.94
N THR A 317 -4.50 6.11 -15.48
CA THR A 317 -4.61 6.36 -16.92
C THR A 317 -3.27 6.79 -17.53
N ARG A 318 -2.59 7.76 -16.91
CA ARG A 318 -1.29 8.26 -17.37
C ARG A 318 -0.22 7.17 -17.34
N PHE A 319 -0.18 6.37 -16.27
CA PHE A 319 0.74 5.24 -16.15
C PHE A 319 0.47 4.16 -17.20
N GLY A 320 -0.79 3.79 -17.43
CA GLY A 320 -1.13 2.77 -18.42
C GLY A 320 -0.73 3.17 -19.85
N ILE A 321 -0.96 4.42 -20.22
CA ILE A 321 -0.53 4.96 -21.53
C ILE A 321 1.00 4.95 -21.65
N ALA A 322 1.69 5.53 -20.66
CA ALA A 322 3.15 5.65 -20.69
C ALA A 322 3.84 4.28 -20.70
N ALA A 323 3.35 3.31 -19.92
CA ALA A 323 3.93 1.97 -19.87
C ALA A 323 3.91 1.28 -21.23
N VAL A 324 2.80 1.40 -21.97
CA VAL A 324 2.69 0.80 -23.31
C VAL A 324 3.57 1.53 -24.32
N ASP A 325 3.57 2.86 -24.33
CA ASP A 325 4.37 3.62 -25.30
C ASP A 325 5.87 3.36 -25.12
N LEU A 326 6.35 3.40 -23.88
CA LEU A 326 7.75 3.09 -23.56
C LEU A 326 8.12 1.66 -23.92
N LEU A 327 7.24 0.69 -23.66
CA LEU A 327 7.45 -0.71 -23.99
C LEU A 327 7.60 -0.92 -25.51
N VAL A 328 6.77 -0.26 -26.32
CA VAL A 328 6.85 -0.33 -27.79
C VAL A 328 8.12 0.35 -28.31
N ASP A 329 8.56 1.44 -27.66
CA ASP A 329 9.81 2.13 -27.97
C ASP A 329 11.07 1.37 -27.50
N GLY A 330 10.91 0.15 -26.96
CA GLY A 330 12.00 -0.73 -26.56
C GLY A 330 12.52 -0.49 -25.14
N VAL A 331 11.84 0.35 -24.35
CA VAL A 331 12.16 0.54 -22.92
C VAL A 331 11.43 -0.53 -22.11
N HIS A 332 12.18 -1.35 -21.39
CA HIS A 332 11.67 -2.39 -20.48
C HIS A 332 12.60 -2.55 -19.27
N GLY A 333 12.20 -3.31 -18.26
CA GLY A 333 12.92 -3.40 -16.98
C GLY A 333 12.76 -2.15 -16.10
N HIS A 334 11.73 -1.34 -16.38
CA HIS A 334 11.47 -0.05 -15.73
C HIS A 334 10.08 0.01 -15.10
N ILE A 335 9.94 0.87 -14.09
CA ILE A 335 8.64 1.40 -13.70
C ILE A 335 8.31 2.68 -14.48
N VAL A 336 7.02 3.02 -14.59
CA VAL A 336 6.56 4.38 -14.91
C VAL A 336 6.23 5.13 -13.62
N GLY A 337 7.01 6.15 -13.29
CA GLY A 337 6.83 6.96 -12.09
C GLY A 337 6.36 8.37 -12.41
N ALA A 338 5.53 8.96 -11.54
CA ALA A 338 5.18 10.37 -11.61
C ALA A 338 6.35 11.20 -11.07
N ARG A 339 6.78 12.23 -11.81
CA ARG A 339 7.80 13.19 -11.39
C ARG A 339 7.30 14.60 -11.71
N GLY A 340 6.82 15.31 -10.70
CA GLY A 340 6.04 16.52 -10.86
C GLY A 340 4.83 16.29 -11.78
N THR A 341 4.76 17.03 -12.89
CA THR A 341 3.69 16.91 -13.88
C THR A 341 3.96 15.88 -14.98
N GLU A 342 5.11 15.20 -14.95
CA GLU A 342 5.53 14.26 -15.99
C GLU A 342 5.40 12.80 -15.51
N VAL A 343 5.35 11.85 -16.46
CA VAL A 343 5.53 10.42 -16.18
C VAL A 343 6.83 9.98 -16.84
N LYS A 344 7.77 9.45 -16.06
CA LYS A 344 9.11 9.08 -16.52
C LYS A 344 9.40 7.61 -16.24
N PRO A 345 10.16 6.93 -17.12
CA PRO A 345 10.70 5.63 -16.81
C PRO A 345 11.79 5.76 -15.74
N ALA A 346 11.86 4.78 -14.85
CA ALA A 346 12.97 4.60 -13.92
C ALA A 346 13.26 3.10 -13.74
N PRO A 347 14.52 2.67 -13.62
CA PRO A 347 14.84 1.24 -13.48
C PRO A 347 14.11 0.59 -12.32
N LEU A 348 13.68 -0.66 -12.48
CA LEU A 348 13.03 -1.43 -11.40
C LEU A 348 13.88 -1.48 -10.11
N SER A 349 15.20 -1.48 -10.23
CA SER A 349 16.12 -1.43 -9.08
C SER A 349 16.04 -0.13 -8.28
N GLU A 350 15.77 1.01 -8.93
CA GLU A 350 15.61 2.30 -8.25
C GLU A 350 14.31 2.34 -7.45
N ALA A 351 13.23 1.78 -7.99
CA ALA A 351 11.92 1.73 -7.34
C ALA A 351 11.92 0.95 -6.02
N LEU A 352 12.77 -0.08 -5.91
CA LEU A 352 12.88 -0.97 -4.74
C LEU A 352 13.68 -0.36 -3.58
N VAL A 353 14.16 0.89 -3.72
CA VAL A 353 14.75 1.63 -2.60
C VAL A 353 13.60 2.18 -1.76
N PRO A 354 13.58 1.97 -0.42
CA PRO A 354 12.50 2.46 0.43
C PRO A 354 12.35 3.99 0.38
N ASN A 355 11.14 4.48 0.15
CA ASN A 355 10.77 5.88 0.26
C ASN A 355 10.08 6.13 1.61
N VAL A 356 10.81 6.76 2.54
CA VAL A 356 10.31 7.06 3.89
C VAL A 356 10.07 8.56 4.06
N VAL A 357 9.27 8.93 5.07
CA VAL A 357 9.03 10.34 5.42
C VAL A 357 10.36 11.03 5.69
N ASN A 358 10.67 12.02 4.86
CA ASN A 358 11.96 12.73 4.85
C ASN A 358 11.87 14.18 5.35
N TRP A 359 10.76 14.55 6.00
CA TRP A 359 10.58 15.87 6.59
C TRP A 359 11.53 16.10 7.76
N THR A 360 11.93 17.35 7.96
CA THR A 360 12.74 17.75 9.12
C THR A 360 11.95 17.61 10.41
N ASN A 361 12.64 17.48 11.56
CA ASN A 361 11.96 17.35 12.85
C ASN A 361 11.05 18.56 13.16
N ASP A 362 11.48 19.78 12.82
CA ASP A 362 10.69 21.00 12.99
C ASP A 362 9.38 20.95 12.16
N GLN A 363 9.46 20.50 10.91
CA GLN A 363 8.28 20.30 10.07
C GLN A 363 7.34 19.22 10.62
N LEU A 364 7.90 18.11 11.10
CA LEU A 364 7.15 17.00 11.68
C LEU A 364 6.41 17.42 12.96
N GLU A 365 7.09 18.09 13.89
CA GLU A 365 6.48 18.61 15.12
C GLU A 365 5.37 19.63 14.81
N SER A 366 5.58 20.49 13.80
CA SER A 366 4.61 21.49 13.37
C SER A 366 3.29 20.91 12.86
N VAL A 367 3.28 19.65 12.44
CA VAL A 367 2.08 18.96 11.94
C VAL A 367 1.55 17.89 12.90
N GLY A 368 2.03 17.90 14.15
CA GLY A 368 1.54 17.02 15.21
C GLY A 368 2.21 15.64 15.26
N VAL A 369 3.29 15.42 14.51
CA VAL A 369 4.06 14.18 14.66
C VAL A 369 4.81 14.22 16.00
N ALA A 370 4.61 13.19 16.81
CA ALA A 370 5.19 13.09 18.15
C ALA A 370 6.03 11.81 18.29
N TRP A 371 7.08 11.88 19.12
CA TRP A 371 7.95 10.76 19.41
C TRP A 371 8.69 10.91 20.73
#